data_AF-A0A355M661-F1
#
_entry.id   AF-A0A355M661-F1
#
_cell.length_a   1.000
_cell.length_b   1.000
_cell.length_c   1.000
_cell.angle_alpha   90.00
_cell.angle_beta   90.00
_cell.angle_gamma   90.00
#
_symmetry.space_group_name_H-M   'P 1'
#
loop_
_entity.id
_entity.type
_entity.pdbx_description
1 polymer ?
#
loop_
_entity_poly.entity_id
_entity_poly.type
_entity_poly.pdbx_seq_one_letter_code
_entity_poly.pdbx_strand_id
1 'polypeptide(L)'
;MISPLLSNIYLHYVLDEWFVKQVKSCLSGRAELVRYADDFVVLVKEESDAKRIMNTIPKRLNKYGLSVNLEKSHMIDFRRPPRGGKSKSTFNFLGFTHYWGKSRKGNSAIMRKIRSSVSVGAPLGNWWLYPESNNWFQD
;
A
#
# COMPACT_ATOMS: atom_id res chain seq x y z
N MET A 1 7.55 19.08 -22.37
CA MET A 1 7.38 17.80 -21.66
C MET A 1 6.12 17.86 -20.81
N ILE A 2 5.03 17.24 -21.25
CA ILE A 2 3.72 17.21 -20.54
C ILE A 2 3.50 15.85 -19.81
N SER A 3 4.56 15.03 -19.75
CA SER A 3 4.52 13.57 -19.50
C SER A 3 3.89 13.09 -18.17
N PRO A 4 4.09 13.74 -17.00
CA PRO A 4 3.55 13.22 -15.73
C PRO A 4 2.08 13.58 -15.51
N LEU A 5 1.69 14.79 -15.91
CA LEU A 5 0.36 15.32 -15.66
C LEU A 5 -0.70 14.58 -16.50
N LEU A 6 -0.39 14.36 -17.79
CA LEU A 6 -1.28 13.66 -18.71
C LEU A 6 -1.47 12.19 -18.30
N SER A 7 -0.40 11.53 -17.85
CA SER A 7 -0.47 10.15 -17.36
C SER A 7 -1.34 10.03 -16.10
N ASN A 8 -1.22 10.99 -15.18
CA ASN A 8 -2.04 11.03 -13.96
C ASN A 8 -3.53 11.29 -14.25
N ILE A 9 -3.84 12.15 -15.22
CA ILE A 9 -5.22 12.40 -15.68
C ILE A 9 -5.77 11.16 -16.39
N TYR A 10 -4.97 10.53 -17.24
CA TYR A 10 -5.36 9.32 -17.96
C TYR A 10 -5.71 8.17 -17.00
N LEU A 11 -4.86 7.92 -16.00
CA LEU A 11 -5.10 6.93 -14.95
C LEU A 11 -6.36 7.23 -14.14
N HIS A 12 -6.65 8.50 -13.88
CA HIS A 12 -7.89 8.88 -13.20
C HIS A 12 -9.14 8.42 -13.96
N TYR A 13 -9.21 8.68 -15.26
CA TYR A 13 -10.36 8.28 -16.08
C TYR A 13 -10.42 6.76 -16.30
N VAL A 14 -9.29 6.13 -16.58
CA VAL A 14 -9.24 4.70 -16.91
C VAL A 14 -9.45 3.81 -15.69
N LEU A 15 -8.88 4.20 -14.54
CA LEU A 15 -8.88 3.41 -13.31
C LEU A 15 -9.86 3.96 -12.27
N ASP A 16 -9.70 5.21 -11.81
CA ASP A 16 -10.49 5.73 -10.68
C ASP A 16 -11.99 5.75 -11.01
N GLU A 17 -12.37 6.34 -12.14
CA GLU A 17 -13.78 6.46 -12.52
C GLU A 17 -14.42 5.11 -12.82
N TRP A 18 -13.71 4.24 -13.55
CA TRP A 18 -14.16 2.87 -13.82
C TRP A 18 -14.29 2.05 -12.53
N PHE A 19 -13.35 2.20 -11.58
CA PHE A 19 -13.39 1.49 -10.31
C PHE A 19 -14.62 1.89 -9.49
N VAL A 20 -14.92 3.20 -9.41
CA VAL A 20 -16.09 3.70 -8.68
C VAL A 20 -17.40 3.28 -9.34
N LYS A 21 -17.49 3.33 -10.68
CA LYS A 21 -18.74 3.06 -11.40
C LYS A 21 -19.05 1.58 -11.58
N GLN A 22 -18.04 0.76 -11.83
CA GLN A 22 -18.22 -0.65 -12.25
C GLN A 22 -17.73 -1.63 -11.19
N VAL A 23 -16.57 -1.35 -10.58
CA VAL A 23 -16.01 -2.29 -9.61
C VAL A 23 -16.78 -2.21 -8.30
N LYS A 24 -16.92 -1.02 -7.70
CA LYS A 24 -17.63 -0.87 -6.42
C LYS A 24 -19.06 -1.39 -6.43
N SER A 25 -19.79 -1.31 -7.54
CA SER A 25 -21.15 -1.84 -7.66
C SER A 25 -21.22 -3.36 -7.78
N CYS A 26 -20.15 -4.00 -8.26
CA CYS A 26 -20.09 -5.45 -8.46
C CYS A 26 -19.52 -6.22 -7.25
N LEU A 27 -18.99 -5.51 -6.26
CA LEU A 27 -18.41 -6.11 -5.06
C LEU A 27 -19.48 -6.28 -3.98
N SER A 28 -19.38 -7.38 -3.25
CA SER A 28 -20.31 -7.67 -2.14
C SER A 28 -19.91 -6.89 -0.87
N GLY A 29 -18.62 -6.63 -0.69
CA GLY A 29 -18.05 -5.92 0.45
C GLY A 29 -17.69 -4.46 0.16
N ARG A 30 -17.23 -3.76 1.20
CA ARG A 30 -16.65 -2.42 1.04
C ARG A 30 -15.30 -2.51 0.34
N ALA A 31 -15.09 -1.61 -0.62
CA ALA A 31 -13.82 -1.47 -1.32
C ALA A 31 -13.45 0.00 -1.51
N GLU A 32 -12.16 0.30 -1.37
CA GLU A 32 -11.58 1.64 -1.53
C GLU A 32 -10.30 1.56 -2.35
N LEU A 33 -10.14 2.49 -3.29
CA LEU A 33 -8.93 2.63 -4.11
C LEU A 33 -8.18 3.86 -3.60
N VAL A 34 -6.91 3.68 -3.25
CA VAL A 34 -6.00 4.75 -2.86
C VAL A 34 -4.90 4.83 -3.91
N ARG A 35 -4.81 5.97 -4.61
CA ARG A 35 -3.84 6.19 -5.69
C ARG A 35 -2.88 7.32 -5.33
N TYR A 36 -1.64 7.18 -5.78
CA TYR A 36 -0.60 8.19 -5.72
C TYR A 36 0.23 8.14 -7.01
N ALA A 37 0.06 9.15 -7.86
CA ALA A 37 0.58 9.16 -9.23
C ALA A 37 0.19 7.88 -10.00
N ASP A 38 1.17 7.05 -10.34
CA ASP A 38 1.08 5.77 -11.03
C ASP A 38 0.90 4.56 -10.10
N ASP A 39 1.22 4.70 -8.81
CA ASP A 39 1.05 3.65 -7.81
C ASP A 39 -0.37 3.68 -7.19
N PHE A 40 -0.97 2.51 -6.99
CA PHE A 40 -2.26 2.40 -6.31
C PHE A 40 -2.37 1.15 -5.43
N VAL A 41 -3.24 1.24 -4.42
CA VAL A 41 -3.60 0.14 -3.52
C VAL A 41 -5.12 0.05 -3.46
N VAL A 42 -5.63 -1.18 -3.54
CA VAL A 42 -7.06 -1.44 -3.35
C VAL A 42 -7.26 -2.13 -2.01
N LEU A 43 -8.07 -1.51 -1.16
CA LEU A 43 -8.52 -2.05 0.11
C LEU A 43 -9.86 -2.72 -0.11
N VAL A 44 -10.01 -3.96 0.33
CA VAL A 44 -11.25 -4.74 0.24
C VAL A 44 -11.51 -5.43 1.56
N LYS A 45 -12.80 -5.55 1.89
CA LYS A 45 -13.23 -6.28 3.09
C LYS A 45 -13.20 -7.79 2.89
N GLU A 46 -13.65 -8.26 1.74
CA GLU A 46 -13.84 -9.69 1.45
C GLU A 46 -12.72 -10.22 0.54
N GLU A 47 -12.26 -11.44 0.79
CA GLU A 47 -11.19 -12.09 0.01
C GLU A 47 -11.67 -12.48 -1.41
N SER A 48 -12.94 -12.87 -1.55
CA SER A 48 -13.55 -13.18 -2.85
C SER A 48 -13.53 -11.96 -3.78
N ASP A 49 -13.84 -10.79 -3.23
CA ASP A 49 -13.76 -9.50 -3.91
C ASP A 49 -12.32 -9.14 -4.25
N ALA A 50 -11.37 -9.39 -3.35
CA ALA A 50 -9.94 -9.22 -3.60
C ALA A 50 -9.49 -10.02 -4.84
N LYS A 51 -9.88 -11.30 -4.93
CA LYS A 51 -9.54 -12.19 -6.05
C LYS A 51 -10.16 -11.71 -7.36
N ARG A 52 -11.41 -11.23 -7.32
CA ARG A 52 -12.09 -10.66 -8.49
C ARG A 52 -11.38 -9.41 -9.01
N ILE A 53 -11.02 -8.49 -8.12
CA ILE A 53 -10.32 -7.25 -8.47
C ILE A 53 -8.94 -7.57 -9.06
N MET A 54 -8.20 -8.49 -8.43
CA MET A 54 -6.87 -8.92 -8.89
C MET A 54 -6.88 -9.46 -10.32
N ASN A 55 -7.98 -10.11 -10.72
CA ASN A 55 -8.15 -10.62 -12.09
C ASN A 55 -8.69 -9.58 -13.08
N THR A 56 -9.40 -8.56 -12.61
CA THR A 56 -10.13 -7.61 -13.48
C THR A 56 -9.30 -6.36 -13.80
N ILE A 57 -8.57 -5.83 -12.81
CA ILE A 57 -7.73 -4.63 -12.98
C ILE A 57 -6.68 -4.82 -14.09
N PRO A 58 -5.89 -5.91 -14.12
CA PRO A 58 -4.87 -6.09 -15.16
C PRO A 58 -5.49 -6.20 -16.56
N LYS A 59 -6.62 -6.87 -16.70
CA LYS A 59 -7.35 -6.96 -17.98
C LYS A 59 -7.84 -5.60 -18.46
N ARG A 60 -8.35 -4.79 -17.53
CA ARG A 60 -8.78 -3.43 -17.83
C ARG A 60 -7.59 -2.58 -18.26
N LEU A 61 -6.51 -2.54 -17.48
CA LEU A 61 -5.33 -1.72 -17.78
C LEU A 61 -4.66 -2.13 -19.09
N ASN A 62 -4.58 -3.44 -19.38
CA ASN A 62 -4.04 -3.93 -20.65
C ASN A 62 -4.84 -3.44 -21.87
N LYS A 63 -6.18 -3.33 -21.75
CA LYS A 63 -7.02 -2.75 -22.81
C LYS A 63 -6.65 -1.30 -23.15
N TYR A 64 -6.09 -0.57 -22.19
CA TYR A 64 -5.65 0.82 -22.33
C TYR A 64 -4.13 0.93 -22.53
N GLY A 65 -3.44 -0.18 -22.85
CA GLY A 65 -2.00 -0.20 -23.10
C GLY A 65 -1.13 -0.05 -21.84
N LEU A 66 -1.73 -0.16 -20.64
CA LEU A 66 -1.03 -0.10 -19.36
C LEU A 66 -0.75 -1.52 -18.87
N SER A 67 0.52 -1.85 -18.65
CA SER A 67 0.92 -3.14 -18.09
C SER A 67 1.05 -3.04 -16.57
N VAL A 68 0.33 -3.90 -15.85
CA VAL A 68 0.46 -4.03 -14.39
C VAL A 68 1.56 -5.03 -14.09
N ASN A 69 2.49 -4.65 -13.21
CA ASN A 69 3.45 -5.60 -12.69
C ASN A 69 2.76 -6.56 -11.69
N LEU A 70 2.34 -7.71 -12.21
CA LEU A 70 1.70 -8.77 -11.42
C LEU A 70 2.64 -9.40 -10.38
N GLU A 71 3.96 -9.34 -10.60
CA GLU A 71 4.95 -9.87 -9.65
C GLU A 71 5.07 -9.01 -8.40
N LYS A 72 4.84 -7.69 -8.51
CA LYS A 72 4.81 -6.78 -7.35
C LYS A 72 3.44 -6.69 -6.68
N SER A 73 2.40 -7.13 -7.38
CA SER A 73 1.03 -7.07 -6.91
C SER A 73 0.74 -8.31 -6.08
N HIS A 74 0.69 -8.16 -4.76
CA HIS A 74 0.38 -9.26 -3.85
C HIS A 74 -0.86 -8.94 -3.02
N MET A 75 -1.72 -9.95 -2.82
CA MET A 75 -2.82 -9.87 -1.89
C MET A 75 -2.29 -10.06 -0.47
N ILE A 76 -2.53 -9.08 0.39
CA ILE A 76 -2.06 -9.10 1.78
C ILE A 76 -3.28 -8.97 2.68
N ASP A 77 -3.46 -9.94 3.57
CA ASP A 77 -4.49 -9.85 4.62
C ASP A 77 -4.04 -8.85 5.69
N PHE A 78 -4.53 -7.63 5.60
CA PHE A 78 -4.20 -6.54 6.52
C PHE A 78 -5.30 -6.28 7.56
N ARG A 79 -6.10 -7.31 7.91
CA ARG A 79 -7.13 -7.19 8.95
C ARG A 79 -6.54 -6.82 10.32
N ARG A 80 -7.34 -6.10 11.11
CA ARG A 80 -6.97 -5.71 12.48
C ARG A 80 -6.69 -6.98 13.30
N PRO A 81 -5.49 -7.13 13.90
CA PRO A 81 -5.21 -8.30 14.71
C PRO A 81 -6.10 -8.30 15.96
N PRO A 82 -6.52 -9.48 16.44
CA PRO A 82 -7.26 -9.61 17.68
C PRO A 82 -6.48 -9.00 18.86
N ARG A 83 -7.18 -8.57 19.92
CA ARG A 83 -6.55 -7.96 21.09
C ARG A 83 -5.46 -8.88 21.64
N GLY A 84 -4.22 -8.39 21.68
CA GLY A 84 -3.06 -9.15 22.15
C GLY A 84 -2.27 -9.90 21.06
N GLY A 85 -2.83 -10.07 19.87
CA GLY A 85 -2.16 -10.71 18.74
C GLY A 85 -1.17 -9.79 18.01
N LYS A 86 -0.05 -10.36 17.55
CA LYS A 86 0.84 -9.70 16.58
C LYS A 86 0.33 -10.01 15.18
N SER A 87 0.06 -9.01 14.35
CA SER A 87 -0.13 -9.25 12.91
C SER A 87 1.24 -9.48 12.27
N LYS A 88 1.36 -10.53 11.47
CA LYS A 88 2.56 -10.79 10.65
C LYS A 88 2.51 -10.07 9.30
N SER A 89 1.35 -9.52 8.94
CA SER A 89 1.13 -8.90 7.64
C SER A 89 1.70 -7.48 7.62
N THR A 90 2.64 -7.26 6.72
CA THR A 90 3.20 -5.94 6.42
C THR A 90 3.10 -5.71 4.91
N PHE A 91 2.93 -4.46 4.49
CA PHE A 91 2.96 -4.11 3.07
C PHE A 91 3.71 -2.81 2.84
N ASN A 92 4.28 -2.67 1.65
CA ASN A 92 5.05 -1.49 1.26
C ASN A 92 4.21 -0.61 0.35
N PHE A 93 4.13 0.69 0.66
CA PHE A 93 3.44 1.67 -0.15
C PHE A 93 4.11 3.04 0.03
N LEU A 94 4.45 3.72 -1.07
CA LEU A 94 5.06 5.05 -1.09
C LEU A 94 6.36 5.18 -0.29
N GLY A 95 7.22 4.16 -0.33
CA GLY A 95 8.47 4.16 0.43
C GLY A 95 8.30 3.88 1.93
N PHE A 96 7.08 3.60 2.39
CA PHE A 96 6.80 3.22 3.77
C PHE A 96 6.36 1.76 3.88
N THR A 97 6.87 1.08 4.90
CA THR A 97 6.35 -0.22 5.34
C THR A 97 5.24 0.01 6.36
N HIS A 98 4.03 -0.41 6.01
CA HIS A 98 2.84 -0.36 6.85
C HIS A 98 2.70 -1.69 7.61
N TYR A 99 2.51 -1.61 8.92
CA TYR A 99 2.34 -2.78 9.78
C TYR A 99 1.42 -2.47 10.96
N TRP A 100 0.82 -3.51 11.55
CA TRP A 100 0.08 -3.35 12.79
C TRP A 100 1.04 -3.32 13.98
N GLY A 101 0.97 -2.24 14.75
CA GLY A 101 1.68 -2.08 16.02
C GLY A 101 0.72 -1.81 17.18
N LYS A 102 1.29 -1.69 18.38
CA LYS A 102 0.55 -1.26 19.57
C LYS A 102 0.82 0.22 19.80
N SER A 103 -0.24 1.01 19.93
CA SER A 103 -0.16 2.39 20.41
C SER A 103 0.23 2.41 21.89
N ARG A 104 0.74 3.56 22.37
CA ARG A 104 1.07 3.79 23.79
C ARG A 104 -0.12 3.51 24.73
N LYS A 105 -1.35 3.64 24.23
CA LYS A 105 -2.61 3.34 24.94
C LYS A 105 -3.06 1.86 24.83
N GLY A 106 -2.21 0.96 24.33
CA GLY A 106 -2.49 -0.49 24.22
C GLY A 106 -3.39 -0.90 23.04
N ASN A 107 -3.91 0.06 22.26
CA ASN A 107 -4.75 -0.22 21.10
C ASN A 107 -3.93 -0.62 19.86
N SER A 108 -4.43 -1.57 19.07
CA SER A 108 -3.85 -1.88 17.75
C SER A 108 -4.02 -0.67 16.84
N ALA A 109 -2.90 -0.21 16.27
CA ALA A 109 -2.84 0.91 15.34
C ALA A 109 -1.94 0.57 14.15
N ILE A 110 -2.21 1.18 13.01
CA ILE A 110 -1.34 1.06 11.84
C ILE A 110 -0.15 1.98 12.07
N MET A 111 1.05 1.41 12.02
CA MET A 111 2.31 2.13 12.14
C MET A 111 3.03 2.11 10.79
N ARG A 112 3.87 3.12 10.57
CA ARG A 112 4.69 3.27 9.36
C ARG A 112 6.15 3.31 9.75
N LYS A 113 6.98 2.60 8.99
CA LYS A 113 8.44 2.72 9.02
C LYS A 113 8.91 3.19 7.66
N ILE A 114 9.87 4.11 7.64
CA ILE A 114 10.56 4.49 6.41
C ILE A 114 11.35 3.28 5.94
N ARG A 115 11.34 3.01 4.63
CA ARG A 115 12.25 2.03 4.04
C ARG A 115 13.68 2.56 4.21
N SER A 116 14.48 1.95 5.08
CA SER A 116 15.93 2.14 5.08
C SER A 116 16.50 1.45 3.84
N SER A 117 16.45 2.08 2.68
CA SER A 117 17.12 1.58 1.48
C SER A 117 18.54 2.14 1.42
N VAL A 118 19.42 1.61 2.26
CA VAL A 118 20.84 1.44 1.94
C VAL A 118 21.27 0.09 2.51
N SER A 119 21.01 -0.97 1.77
CA SER A 119 21.88 -2.16 1.83
C SER A 119 22.84 -2.01 0.66
N VAL A 120 23.82 -1.11 0.82
CA VAL A 120 25.04 -1.21 0.02
C VAL A 120 25.75 -2.44 0.55
N GLY A 121 25.88 -3.46 -0.29
CA GLY A 121 26.79 -4.57 -0.02
C GLY A 121 28.20 -4.01 0.08
N ALA A 122 28.62 -3.70 1.30
CA ALA A 122 30.00 -3.49 1.67
C ALA A 122 30.23 -4.36 2.92
N PRO A 123 31.26 -5.23 2.94
CA PRO A 123 31.58 -5.98 4.13
C PRO A 123 32.18 -4.98 5.12
N LEU A 124 31.36 -4.44 6.00
CA LEU A 124 31.82 -3.55 7.05
C LEU A 124 31.43 -4.16 8.39
N GLY A 125 32.41 -4.82 8.98
CA GLY A 125 32.32 -5.38 10.32
C GLY A 125 31.94 -4.33 11.36
N ASN A 126 31.30 -4.81 12.42
CA ASN A 126 31.17 -4.21 13.75
C ASN A 126 30.95 -2.69 13.82
N TRP A 127 29.72 -2.21 13.57
CA TRP A 127 29.31 -0.90 14.07
C TRP A 127 27.90 -0.97 14.66
N TRP A 128 27.82 -0.78 15.98
CA TRP A 128 26.59 -0.63 16.74
C TRP A 128 26.09 0.81 16.59
N LEU A 129 24.86 1.01 16.11
CA LEU A 129 24.22 2.34 16.11
C LEU A 129 23.12 2.38 17.17
N TYR A 130 23.42 3.07 18.27
CA TYR A 130 22.43 3.60 19.22
C TYR A 130 21.64 4.74 18.56
N PRO A 131 20.31 4.79 18.66
CA PRO A 131 19.56 6.00 18.35
C PRO A 131 19.46 6.88 19.60
N GLU A 132 20.16 8.01 19.56
CA GLU A 132 20.14 9.08 20.54
C GLU A 132 18.77 9.78 20.55
N SER A 133 18.18 9.91 21.73
CA SER A 133 17.02 10.75 22.01
C SER A 133 17.43 12.22 22.07
N ASN A 134 16.68 13.14 21.46
CA ASN A 134 16.28 14.39 22.16
C ASN A 134 15.22 15.23 21.42
N ASN A 135 14.15 15.50 22.19
CA ASN A 135 13.38 16.73 22.36
C ASN A 135 13.29 17.75 21.23
N TRP A 136 12.08 17.90 20.69
CA TRP A 136 11.56 19.17 20.18
C TRP A 136 10.09 19.27 20.55
N PHE A 137 9.76 20.01 21.63
CA PHE A 137 8.54 20.80 21.83
C PHE A 137 8.50 21.30 23.29
N GLN A 138 9.03 22.50 23.51
CA GLN A 138 8.57 23.45 24.53
C GLN A 138 9.15 24.82 24.18
N ASP A 139 8.28 25.72 23.73
CA ASP A 139 8.26 27.15 24.04
C ASP A 139 6.80 27.51 24.35
#